data_AF-A0A8D8WDA6-F1
#
_entry.id   AF-A0A8D8WDA6-F1
#
_cell.length_a   1.000
_cell.length_b   1.000
_cell.length_c   1.000
_cell.angle_alpha   90.00
_cell.angle_beta   90.00
_cell.angle_gamma   90.00
#
_symmetry.space_group_name_H-M   'P 1'
#
loop_
_entity.id
_entity.type
_entity.pdbx_description
1 polymer ?
#
loop_
_entity_poly.entity_id
_entity_poly.type
_entity_poly.pdbx_seq_one_letter_code
_entity_poly.pdbx_strand_id
1 'polypeptide(L)'
;KVLTITNCVLLESDLKHLSQCPSISQLKTLDLSGIRLTNYSLVPLQILLEKVAATLEYLDLDDCGIIDSQVNAILPALSRCFELNTFSFCGNPISMATLENLLSHTIILKNLCVEVYPAPQESYGADGTLCWSRFAQIRAELMNRVRDLRHPKRILFCTDYCPDCGNRSFYDLEADQYCC
;
A
#
# COMPACT_ATOMS: atom_id res chain seq x y z
N LYS A 1 11.85 -15.83 5.57
CA LYS A 1 12.38 -15.90 4.18
C LYS A 1 11.95 -14.64 3.44
N VAL A 2 12.76 -14.16 2.49
CA VAL A 2 12.52 -12.90 1.78
C VAL A 2 12.38 -13.20 0.29
N LEU A 3 11.39 -12.58 -0.35
CA LEU A 3 11.29 -12.48 -1.80
C LEU A 3 11.19 -11.00 -2.15
N THR A 4 12.17 -10.53 -2.91
CA THR A 4 12.25 -9.16 -3.42
C THR A 4 12.35 -9.24 -4.93
N ILE A 5 11.37 -8.70 -5.62
CA ILE A 5 11.38 -8.54 -7.07
C ILE A 5 10.96 -7.09 -7.31
N THR A 6 11.90 -6.24 -7.73
CA THR A 6 11.66 -4.80 -7.84
C THR A 6 12.16 -4.28 -9.16
N ASN A 7 11.52 -3.20 -9.64
CA ASN A 7 11.96 -2.45 -10.83
C ASN A 7 12.20 -3.31 -12.09
N CYS A 8 11.43 -4.40 -12.25
CA CYS A 8 11.52 -5.27 -13.42
C CYS A 8 10.14 -5.47 -14.06
N VAL A 9 10.14 -5.99 -15.29
CA VAL A 9 8.90 -6.42 -15.95
C VAL A 9 8.48 -7.75 -15.32
N LEU A 10 7.33 -7.76 -14.67
CA LEU A 10 6.69 -8.96 -14.14
C LEU A 10 5.32 -9.07 -14.80
N LEU A 11 5.10 -10.16 -15.53
CA LEU A 11 3.83 -10.42 -16.17
C LEU A 11 2.85 -11.10 -15.19
N GLU A 12 1.56 -11.07 -15.52
CA GLU A 12 0.54 -11.80 -14.77
C GLU A 12 0.87 -13.30 -14.66
N SER A 13 1.45 -13.89 -15.73
CA SER A 13 1.92 -15.27 -15.74
C SER A 13 3.01 -15.53 -14.70
N ASP A 14 3.91 -14.57 -14.48
CA ASP A 14 5.02 -14.73 -13.54
C ASP A 14 4.49 -14.72 -12.10
N LEU A 15 3.55 -13.82 -11.77
CA LEU A 15 2.83 -13.86 -10.49
C LEU A 15 2.08 -15.19 -10.29
N LYS A 16 1.47 -15.71 -11.35
CA LYS A 16 0.78 -17.00 -11.31
C LYS A 16 1.75 -18.16 -11.05
N HIS A 17 2.94 -18.13 -11.64
CA HIS A 17 3.97 -19.13 -11.38
C HIS A 17 4.54 -19.03 -9.95
N LEU A 18 4.79 -17.81 -9.47
CA LEU A 18 5.23 -17.56 -8.09
C LEU A 18 4.21 -18.08 -7.08
N SER A 19 2.92 -17.80 -7.31
CA SER A 19 1.85 -18.27 -6.42
C SER A 19 1.72 -19.79 -6.43
N GLN A 20 2.21 -20.52 -7.43
CA GLN A 20 2.22 -21.99 -7.46
C GLN A 20 3.41 -22.61 -6.72
N CYS A 21 4.44 -21.84 -6.38
CA CYS A 21 5.65 -22.34 -5.74
C CYS A 21 5.38 -22.88 -4.32
N PRO A 22 5.67 -24.16 -4.01
CA PRO A 22 5.35 -24.75 -2.70
C PRO A 22 6.11 -24.11 -1.54
N SER A 23 7.33 -23.62 -1.78
CA SER A 23 8.18 -23.03 -0.74
C SER A 23 7.78 -21.62 -0.34
N ILE A 24 6.81 -21.02 -1.04
CA ILE A 24 6.40 -19.62 -0.85
C ILE A 24 5.69 -19.39 0.48
N SER A 25 5.01 -20.39 1.03
CA SER A 25 4.22 -20.32 2.28
C SER A 25 5.02 -20.04 3.55
N GLN A 26 6.33 -19.88 3.44
CA GLN A 26 7.25 -19.56 4.53
C GLN A 26 7.89 -18.16 4.35
N LEU A 27 7.39 -17.37 3.39
CA LEU A 27 7.82 -15.99 3.19
C LEU A 27 7.36 -15.12 4.36
N LYS A 28 8.30 -14.32 4.85
CA LYS A 28 8.06 -13.27 5.84
C LYS A 28 8.06 -11.88 5.20
N THR A 29 8.77 -11.75 4.08
CA THR A 29 8.89 -10.47 3.35
C THR A 29 8.55 -10.72 1.90
N LEU A 30 7.61 -9.93 1.39
CA LEU A 30 7.27 -9.85 -0.02
C LEU A 30 7.40 -8.38 -0.45
N ASP A 31 8.39 -8.11 -1.27
CA ASP A 31 8.62 -6.78 -1.85
C ASP A 31 8.47 -6.87 -3.36
N LEU A 32 7.43 -6.22 -3.86
CA LEU A 32 7.10 -6.09 -5.28
C LEU A 32 7.16 -4.62 -5.75
N SER A 33 7.85 -3.76 -5.00
CA SER A 33 7.91 -2.33 -5.29
C SER A 33 8.45 -2.03 -6.69
N GLY A 34 7.86 -1.03 -7.34
CA GLY A 34 8.19 -0.61 -8.71
C GLY A 34 7.80 -1.61 -9.81
N ILE A 35 7.08 -2.68 -9.49
CA ILE A 35 6.51 -3.57 -10.50
C ILE A 35 5.22 -2.99 -11.05
N ARG A 36 5.17 -2.74 -12.36
CA ARG A 36 3.96 -2.25 -13.01
C ARG A 36 2.85 -3.31 -12.99
N LEU A 37 1.86 -3.12 -12.13
CA LEU A 37 0.65 -3.95 -12.01
C LEU A 37 -0.60 -3.26 -12.57
N THR A 38 -0.48 -2.03 -13.06
CA THR A 38 -1.58 -1.28 -13.70
C THR A 38 -2.23 -2.11 -14.81
N ASN A 39 -3.56 -2.20 -14.80
CA ASN A 39 -4.37 -2.93 -15.78
C ASN A 39 -4.16 -4.45 -15.84
N TYR A 40 -3.44 -5.06 -14.89
CA TYR A 40 -3.36 -6.52 -14.74
C TYR A 40 -4.42 -7.08 -13.80
N SER A 41 -4.75 -8.36 -13.95
CA SER A 41 -5.53 -9.06 -12.93
C SER A 41 -4.67 -9.22 -11.68
N LEU A 42 -5.16 -8.76 -10.52
CA LEU A 42 -4.48 -8.99 -9.23
C LEU A 42 -4.88 -10.31 -8.56
N VAL A 43 -5.66 -11.16 -9.23
CA VAL A 43 -6.02 -12.50 -8.71
C VAL A 43 -4.79 -13.35 -8.39
N PRO A 44 -3.71 -13.39 -9.22
CA PRO A 44 -2.50 -14.11 -8.85
C PRO A 44 -1.81 -13.57 -7.59
N LEU A 45 -1.83 -12.24 -7.39
CA LEU A 45 -1.30 -11.61 -6.19
C LEU A 45 -2.18 -11.94 -4.96
N GLN A 46 -3.50 -11.95 -5.11
CA GLN A 46 -4.41 -12.41 -4.06
C GLN A 46 -4.06 -13.85 -3.63
N ILE A 47 -3.92 -14.78 -4.58
CA ILE A 47 -3.57 -16.18 -4.28
C ILE A 47 -2.20 -16.28 -3.58
N LEU A 48 -1.23 -15.48 -4.02
CA LEU A 48 0.08 -15.40 -3.37
C LEU A 48 -0.06 -14.95 -1.92
N LEU A 49 -0.79 -13.87 -1.66
CA LEU A 49 -1.06 -13.35 -0.31
C LEU A 49 -1.77 -14.38 0.56
N GLU A 50 -2.78 -15.10 0.04
CA GLU A 50 -3.47 -16.17 0.77
C GLU A 50 -2.51 -17.28 1.23
N LYS A 51 -1.51 -17.63 0.41
CA LYS A 51 -0.52 -18.66 0.76
C LYS A 51 0.47 -18.22 1.82
N VAL A 52 0.78 -16.93 1.88
CA VAL A 52 1.77 -16.37 2.82
C VAL A 52 1.13 -15.71 4.04
N ALA A 53 -0.20 -15.66 4.11
CA ALA A 53 -0.95 -14.94 5.14
C ALA A 53 -0.56 -15.31 6.58
N ALA A 54 -0.21 -16.58 6.83
CA ALA A 54 0.18 -17.06 8.15
C ALA A 54 1.61 -16.66 8.58
N THR A 55 2.44 -16.15 7.66
CA THR A 55 3.87 -15.88 7.93
C THR A 55 4.34 -14.51 7.48
N LEU A 56 3.56 -13.79 6.67
CA LEU A 56 3.94 -12.52 6.07
C LEU A 56 3.99 -11.42 7.14
N GLU A 57 5.18 -10.85 7.34
CA GLU A 57 5.48 -9.77 8.29
C GLU A 57 5.70 -8.42 7.58
N TYR A 58 6.15 -8.44 6.32
CA TYR A 58 6.42 -7.25 5.52
C TYR A 58 5.84 -7.41 4.11
N LEU A 59 5.05 -6.43 3.69
CA LEU A 59 4.50 -6.31 2.34
C LEU A 59 4.76 -4.92 1.78
N ASP A 60 5.39 -4.87 0.61
CA ASP A 60 5.66 -3.64 -0.11
C ASP A 60 5.14 -3.75 -1.55
N LEU A 61 4.21 -2.86 -1.86
CA LEU A 61 3.56 -2.70 -3.16
C LEU A 61 3.71 -1.25 -3.65
N ASP A 62 4.78 -0.58 -3.25
CA ASP A 62 5.04 0.79 -3.66
C ASP A 62 5.22 0.89 -5.18
N ASP A 63 4.78 2.00 -5.77
CA ASP A 63 4.95 2.32 -7.19
C ASP A 63 4.45 1.24 -8.15
N CYS A 64 3.45 0.45 -7.74
CA CYS A 64 2.90 -0.61 -8.57
C CYS A 64 1.88 -0.12 -9.61
N GLY A 65 1.43 1.13 -9.48
CA GLY A 65 0.39 1.72 -10.33
C GLY A 65 -0.95 1.00 -10.23
N ILE A 66 -1.25 0.40 -9.07
CA ILE A 66 -2.53 -0.25 -8.78
C ILE A 66 -3.62 0.83 -8.69
N ILE A 67 -4.71 0.66 -9.44
CA ILE A 67 -5.85 1.58 -9.45
C ILE A 67 -7.01 1.07 -8.58
N ASP A 68 -7.98 1.94 -8.30
CA ASP A 68 -9.17 1.67 -7.50
C ASP A 68 -9.86 0.33 -7.79
N SER A 69 -10.11 0.04 -9.07
CA SER A 69 -10.81 -1.17 -9.49
C SER A 69 -10.05 -2.47 -9.19
N GLN A 70 -8.73 -2.39 -9.02
CA GLN A 70 -7.85 -3.54 -8.77
C GLN A 70 -7.67 -3.83 -7.28
N VAL A 71 -7.70 -2.81 -6.41
CA VAL A 71 -7.42 -2.97 -4.96
C VAL A 71 -8.32 -4.01 -4.31
N ASN A 72 -9.61 -4.04 -4.68
CA ASN A 72 -10.59 -4.96 -4.11
C ASN A 72 -10.22 -6.44 -4.26
N ALA A 73 -9.41 -6.80 -5.26
CA ALA A 73 -8.98 -8.18 -5.46
C ALA A 73 -8.04 -8.67 -4.34
N ILE A 74 -7.21 -7.80 -3.76
CA ILE A 74 -6.22 -8.20 -2.75
C ILE A 74 -6.72 -8.07 -1.30
N LEU A 75 -7.76 -7.25 -1.05
CA LEU A 75 -8.25 -6.96 0.30
C LEU A 75 -8.63 -8.22 1.11
N PRO A 76 -9.36 -9.23 0.58
CA PRO A 76 -9.73 -10.41 1.36
C PRO A 76 -8.53 -11.23 1.83
N ALA A 77 -7.47 -11.29 1.02
CA ALA A 77 -6.23 -11.98 1.34
C ALA A 77 -5.39 -11.18 2.33
N LEU A 78 -5.27 -9.87 2.11
CA LEU A 78 -4.55 -8.95 3.00
C LEU A 78 -5.12 -8.98 4.43
N SER A 79 -6.44 -8.98 4.57
CA SER A 79 -7.15 -9.08 5.86
C SER A 79 -6.84 -10.37 6.65
N ARG A 80 -6.26 -11.39 6.02
CA ARG A 80 -5.86 -12.64 6.69
C ARG A 80 -4.40 -12.66 7.12
N CYS A 81 -3.62 -11.64 6.77
CA CYS A 81 -2.18 -11.54 7.05
C CYS A 81 -1.93 -11.06 8.49
N PHE A 82 -2.32 -11.85 9.50
CA PHE A 82 -2.29 -11.41 10.91
C PHE A 82 -0.89 -11.15 11.47
N GLU A 83 0.15 -11.73 10.87
CA GLU A 83 1.55 -11.48 11.24
C GLU A 83 2.12 -10.18 10.62
N LEU A 84 1.35 -9.50 9.75
CA LEU A 84 1.82 -8.34 9.02
C LEU A 84 2.13 -7.19 9.97
N ASN A 85 3.39 -6.77 9.96
CA ASN A 85 3.94 -5.69 10.76
C ASN A 85 4.10 -4.42 9.93
N THR A 86 4.60 -4.55 8.70
CA THR A 86 4.82 -3.41 7.81
C THR A 86 4.05 -3.58 6.50
N PHE A 87 3.32 -2.55 6.12
CA PHE A 87 2.61 -2.48 4.85
C PHE A 87 2.91 -1.14 4.16
N SER A 88 3.47 -1.19 2.95
CA SER A 88 3.71 -0.02 2.09
C SER A 88 2.89 -0.13 0.80
N PHE A 89 2.20 0.95 0.45
CA PHE A 89 1.33 1.04 -0.73
C PHE A 89 1.48 2.39 -1.47
N CYS A 90 2.60 3.09 -1.24
CA CYS A 90 2.90 4.39 -1.84
C CYS A 90 2.90 4.39 -3.36
N GLY A 91 2.67 5.56 -3.97
CA GLY A 91 2.74 5.70 -5.42
C GLY A 91 1.67 4.96 -6.23
N ASN A 92 0.68 4.38 -5.56
CA ASN A 92 -0.49 3.81 -6.22
C ASN A 92 -1.59 4.88 -6.36
N PRO A 93 -2.09 5.14 -7.57
CA PRO A 93 -3.06 6.20 -7.83
C PRO A 93 -4.48 5.78 -7.42
N ILE A 94 -4.77 5.84 -6.12
CA ILE A 94 -6.06 5.46 -5.53
C ILE A 94 -6.84 6.67 -5.01
N SER A 95 -8.16 6.57 -5.07
CA SER A 95 -9.08 7.54 -4.48
C SER A 95 -9.14 7.41 -2.96
N MET A 96 -9.67 8.45 -2.32
CA MET A 96 -9.94 8.49 -0.89
C MET A 96 -10.90 7.37 -0.51
N ALA A 97 -11.92 7.10 -1.31
CA ALA A 97 -12.89 6.04 -1.06
C ALA A 97 -12.23 4.64 -1.06
N THR A 98 -11.35 4.37 -2.01
CA THR A 98 -10.57 3.11 -2.04
C THR A 98 -9.63 3.02 -0.84
N LEU A 99 -9.00 4.13 -0.46
CA LEU A 99 -8.11 4.16 0.70
C LEU A 99 -8.88 3.92 2.00
N GLU A 100 -10.07 4.49 2.18
CA GLU A 100 -10.96 4.19 3.31
C GLU A 100 -11.31 2.70 3.37
N ASN A 101 -11.62 2.11 2.22
CA ASN A 101 -11.89 0.66 2.15
C ASN A 101 -10.66 -0.16 2.55
N LEU A 102 -9.48 0.18 2.04
CA LEU A 102 -8.22 -0.47 2.40
C LEU A 102 -7.92 -0.35 3.91
N LEU A 103 -8.08 0.84 4.49
CA LEU A 103 -7.90 1.08 5.92
C LEU A 103 -8.88 0.26 6.77
N SER A 104 -10.13 0.11 6.31
CA SER A 104 -11.12 -0.72 7.02
C SER A 104 -10.73 -2.19 7.08
N HIS A 105 -10.05 -2.68 6.04
CA HIS A 105 -9.56 -4.05 5.94
C HIS A 105 -8.30 -4.32 6.77
N THR A 106 -7.55 -3.28 7.17
CA THR A 106 -6.36 -3.42 8.03
C THR A 106 -6.67 -3.30 9.52
N ILE A 107 -7.90 -2.94 9.92
CA ILE A 107 -8.30 -2.79 11.34
C ILE A 107 -8.00 -4.05 12.16
N ILE A 108 -8.24 -5.22 11.58
CA ILE A 108 -8.09 -6.51 12.25
C ILE A 108 -6.63 -6.98 12.37
N LEU A 109 -5.70 -6.31 11.68
CA LEU A 109 -4.28 -6.65 11.64
C LEU A 109 -3.54 -5.99 12.81
N LYS A 110 -3.69 -6.55 14.01
CA LYS A 110 -3.18 -5.98 15.27
C LYS A 110 -1.66 -5.84 15.35
N ASN A 111 -0.93 -6.59 14.53
CA ASN A 111 0.53 -6.56 14.50
C ASN A 111 1.10 -5.43 13.65
N LEU A 112 0.28 -4.71 12.87
CA LEU A 112 0.73 -3.58 12.08
C LEU A 112 1.38 -2.52 12.96
N CYS A 113 2.65 -2.24 12.68
CA CYS A 113 3.45 -1.23 13.32
C CYS A 113 3.73 -0.05 12.41
N VAL A 114 3.94 -0.30 11.12
CA VAL A 114 4.22 0.74 10.12
C VAL A 114 3.32 0.54 8.92
N GLU A 115 2.58 1.59 8.58
CA GLU A 115 1.69 1.60 7.43
C GLU A 115 1.96 2.85 6.62
N VAL A 116 2.18 2.69 5.33
CA VAL A 116 2.48 3.79 4.42
C VAL A 116 1.48 3.76 3.28
N TYR A 117 0.67 4.81 3.19
CA TYR A 117 -0.40 4.94 2.23
C TYR A 117 -0.14 6.11 1.27
N PRO A 118 -0.61 6.04 0.02
CA PRO A 118 -0.51 7.16 -0.89
C PRO A 118 -1.44 8.30 -0.43
N ALA A 119 -1.02 9.54 -0.66
CA ALA A 119 -1.94 10.66 -0.64
C ALA A 119 -3.05 10.40 -1.69
N PRO A 120 -4.34 10.44 -1.31
CA PRO A 120 -5.41 10.17 -2.25
C PRO A 120 -5.39 11.10 -3.46
N GLN A 121 -5.85 10.60 -4.61
CA GLN A 121 -5.91 11.37 -5.87
C GLN A 121 -6.63 12.72 -5.72
N GLU A 122 -7.65 12.78 -4.86
CA GLU A 122 -8.41 14.00 -4.61
C GLU A 122 -7.53 15.12 -4.04
N SER A 123 -6.41 14.78 -3.39
CA SER A 123 -5.43 15.72 -2.84
C SER A 123 -4.71 16.54 -3.91
N TYR A 124 -4.79 16.13 -5.19
CA TYR A 124 -4.07 16.74 -6.29
C TYR A 124 -5.00 17.57 -7.21
N GLY A 125 -4.43 18.59 -7.84
CA GLY A 125 -5.05 19.33 -8.93
C GLY A 125 -5.03 18.53 -10.23
N ALA A 126 -5.74 19.05 -11.24
CA ALA A 126 -5.76 18.44 -12.59
C ALA A 126 -4.38 18.47 -13.28
N ASP A 127 -3.48 19.32 -12.81
CA ASP A 127 -2.08 19.42 -13.24
C ASP A 127 -1.15 18.43 -12.50
N GLY A 128 -1.68 17.64 -11.56
CA GLY A 128 -0.91 16.73 -10.72
C GLY A 128 -0.21 17.40 -9.54
N THR A 129 -0.44 18.70 -9.30
CA THR A 129 0.17 19.42 -8.18
C THR A 129 -0.59 19.12 -6.88
N LEU A 130 0.14 18.85 -5.80
CA LEU A 130 -0.46 18.62 -4.49
C LEU A 130 -1.11 19.91 -3.95
N CYS A 131 -2.41 19.85 -3.65
CA CYS A 131 -3.10 20.92 -2.96
C CYS A 131 -2.97 20.73 -1.44
N TRP A 132 -2.05 21.47 -0.81
CA TRP A 132 -1.73 21.32 0.61
C TRP A 132 -2.93 21.39 1.56
N SER A 133 -3.82 22.37 1.36
CA SER A 133 -4.99 22.54 2.22
C SER A 133 -5.95 21.35 2.11
N ARG A 134 -6.18 20.85 0.89
CA ARG A 134 -7.02 19.68 0.66
C ARG A 134 -6.36 18.40 1.19
N PHE A 135 -5.07 18.21 0.93
CA PHE A 135 -4.32 17.08 1.47
C PHE A 135 -4.38 17.04 3.00
N ALA A 136 -4.12 18.16 3.67
CA ALA A 136 -4.20 18.26 5.13
C ALA A 136 -5.59 17.90 5.67
N GLN A 137 -6.66 18.36 5.00
CA GLN A 137 -8.04 18.02 5.35
C GLN A 137 -8.32 16.53 5.21
N ILE A 138 -8.00 15.94 4.05
CA ILE A 138 -8.21 14.51 3.77
C ILE A 138 -7.40 13.65 4.75
N ARG A 139 -6.13 14.00 4.99
CA ARG A 139 -5.25 13.32 5.95
C ARG A 139 -5.86 13.32 7.36
N ALA A 140 -6.35 14.48 7.82
CA ALA A 140 -6.99 14.58 9.13
C ALA A 140 -8.27 13.74 9.22
N GLU A 141 -9.11 13.76 8.17
CA GLU A 141 -10.34 12.96 8.12
C GLU A 141 -10.06 11.45 8.17
N LEU A 142 -9.19 10.95 7.29
CA LEU A 142 -8.81 9.54 7.25
C LEU A 142 -8.25 9.07 8.59
N MET A 143 -7.38 9.87 9.20
CA MET A 143 -6.79 9.51 10.47
C MET A 143 -7.77 9.50 11.64
N ASN A 144 -8.72 10.44 11.66
CA ASN A 144 -9.79 10.42 12.66
C ASN A 144 -10.60 9.11 12.55
N ARG A 145 -10.98 8.72 11.33
CA ARG A 145 -11.69 7.45 11.08
C ARG A 145 -10.87 6.23 11.55
N VAL A 146 -9.58 6.19 11.26
CA VAL A 146 -8.73 5.07 11.71
C VAL A 146 -8.63 5.03 13.22
N ARG A 147 -8.48 6.19 13.88
CA ARG A 147 -8.38 6.32 15.35
C ARG A 147 -9.69 5.95 16.06
N ASP A 148 -10.83 6.16 15.42
CA ASP A 148 -12.13 5.71 15.92
C ASP A 148 -12.26 4.17 15.90
N LEU A 149 -11.52 3.50 15.01
CA LEU A 149 -11.62 2.06 14.79
C LEU A 149 -10.51 1.26 15.50
N ARG A 150 -9.30 1.82 15.62
CA ARG A 150 -8.16 1.21 16.32
C ARG A 150 -7.12 2.25 16.74
N HIS A 151 -6.14 1.81 17.52
CA HIS A 151 -4.98 2.63 17.88
C HIS A 151 -3.78 2.28 16.96
N PRO A 152 -3.62 2.93 15.80
CA PRO A 152 -2.49 2.67 14.92
C PRO A 152 -1.17 3.09 15.60
N LYS A 153 -0.10 2.32 15.38
CA LYS A 153 1.22 2.63 15.92
C LYS A 153 1.91 3.73 15.10
N ARG A 154 1.99 3.57 13.78
CA ARG A 154 2.56 4.56 12.87
C ARG A 154 1.90 4.45 11.49
N ILE A 155 1.21 5.51 11.08
CA ILE A 155 0.65 5.67 9.74
C ILE A 155 1.33 6.88 9.09
N LEU A 156 1.77 6.71 7.85
CA LEU A 156 2.37 7.73 7.01
C LEU A 156 1.56 7.87 5.73
N PHE A 157 1.32 9.11 5.30
CA PHE A 157 0.83 9.41 3.96
C PHE A 157 1.98 9.95 3.12
N CYS A 158 2.23 9.34 1.98
CA CYS A 158 3.29 9.74 1.06
C CYS A 158 2.73 10.49 -0.14
N THR A 159 3.37 11.60 -0.49
CA THR A 159 3.05 12.34 -1.71
C THR A 159 3.64 11.64 -2.93
N ASP A 160 3.24 12.10 -4.11
CA ASP A 160 3.98 11.84 -5.33
C ASP A 160 5.35 12.51 -5.31
N TYR A 161 6.19 12.09 -6.26
CA TYR A 161 7.54 12.61 -6.42
C TYR A 161 7.50 14.11 -6.69
N CYS A 162 8.24 14.87 -5.88
CA CYS A 162 8.48 16.28 -6.13
C CYS A 162 9.20 16.45 -7.47
N PRO A 163 8.68 17.25 -8.41
CA PRO A 163 9.34 17.50 -9.70
C PRO A 163 10.73 18.11 -9.58
N ASP A 164 10.99 18.89 -8.52
CA ASP A 164 12.24 19.64 -8.34
C ASP A 164 13.36 18.79 -7.74
N CYS A 165 13.06 17.97 -6.72
CA CYS A 165 14.07 17.20 -6.00
C CYS A 165 13.98 15.68 -6.24
N GLY A 166 12.93 15.20 -6.90
CA GLY A 166 12.72 13.78 -7.18
C GLY A 166 12.45 12.91 -5.95
N ASN A 167 12.15 13.51 -4.80
CA ASN A 167 11.83 12.80 -3.56
C ASN A 167 10.33 12.87 -3.25
N ARG A 168 9.81 11.86 -2.55
CA ARG A 168 8.48 11.89 -1.93
C ARG A 168 8.59 12.47 -0.52
N SER A 169 7.56 13.19 -0.10
CA SER A 169 7.40 13.62 1.29
C SER A 169 6.50 12.66 2.03
N PHE A 170 6.78 12.43 3.31
CA PHE A 170 6.04 11.50 4.17
C PHE A 170 5.47 12.25 5.36
N TYR A 171 4.19 12.03 5.63
CA TYR A 171 3.46 12.80 6.62
C TYR A 171 2.78 11.87 7.62
N ASP A 172 3.18 11.99 8.89
CA ASP A 172 2.35 11.55 10.01
C ASP A 172 1.46 12.73 10.49
N LEU A 173 0.86 12.59 11.68
CA LEU A 173 0.02 13.63 12.29
C LEU A 173 0.76 14.53 13.29
N GLU A 174 1.94 14.12 13.74
CA GLU A 174 2.68 14.75 14.83
C GLU A 174 3.84 15.62 14.33
N ALA A 175 4.34 15.37 13.12
CA ALA A 175 5.38 16.12 12.45
C ALA A 175 5.20 16.05 10.93
N ASP A 176 5.14 17.21 10.29
CA ASP A 176 5.29 17.29 8.84
C ASP A 176 6.76 17.03 8.48
N GLN A 177 7.07 15.89 7.87
CA GLN A 177 8.37 15.66 7.26
C GLN A 177 8.32 16.22 5.83
N TYR A 178 8.74 17.48 5.70
CA TYR A 178 8.85 18.17 4.42
C TYR A 178 10.07 17.65 3.64
N CYS A 179 9.87 17.18 2.41
CA CYS A 179 10.85 17.38 1.35
C CYS A 179 10.44 18.64 0.56
N CYS A 180 11.39 19.58 0.45
CA CYS A 180 11.39 20.83 -0.32
C CYS A 180 10.14 21.71 -0.22
#